data_AF-A0A3C0MWJ7-F1
#
_entry.id   AF-A0A3C0MWJ7-F1
#
_cell.length_a   1.000
_cell.length_b   1.000
_cell.length_c   1.000
_cell.angle_alpha   90.00
_cell.angle_beta   90.00
_cell.angle_gamma   90.00
#
_symmetry.space_group_name_H-M   'P 1'
#
loop_
_entity.id
_entity.type
_entity.pdbx_description
1 polymer ?
#
loop_
_entity_poly.entity_id
_entity_poly.type
_entity_poly.pdbx_seq_one_letter_code
_entity_poly.pdbx_strand_id
1 'polypeptide(L)'
;MKEKICFLAMVLFLLVFAFAGASSAKDELEFYEDCMKEFSVSNIDLRSKEVAPLTYLLNDYFACRVAANDDIKECSSLLEPIECRKVLTNYWLFYGRLIQKNRVTQVVLDSCSSTEKNGCKIIADAIVKDNPSICYGTRAEPVEKSKADYCAAVSGGNPSLCPDLSCRDLTYFVAALKAGDQKLCDKISINNPNVDHKERLKMVCKGGTTGNTELCQQAKEFENFKKRYCSQTAKQRYLQEKEVLLKGPAFDEKRGQ
;
A
#
# COMPACT_ATOMS: atom_id res chain seq x y z
N MET A 1 20.71 -6.75 -64.66
CA MET A 1 21.40 -7.47 -63.56
C MET A 1 21.49 -6.65 -62.27
N LYS A 2 21.77 -5.34 -62.31
CA LYS A 2 21.85 -4.47 -61.11
C LYS A 2 20.54 -4.35 -60.30
N GLU A 3 19.37 -4.30 -60.93
CA GLU A 3 18.08 -4.15 -60.23
C GLU A 3 17.70 -5.36 -59.36
N LYS A 4 18.04 -6.59 -59.78
CA LYS A 4 17.74 -7.81 -59.01
C LYS A 4 18.58 -7.93 -57.73
N ILE A 5 19.77 -7.33 -57.72
CA ILE A 5 20.67 -7.34 -56.55
C ILE A 5 20.19 -6.36 -55.48
N CYS A 6 19.71 -5.17 -55.88
CA CYS A 6 19.12 -4.21 -54.94
C CYS A 6 17.86 -4.75 -54.25
N PHE A 7 17.00 -5.45 -54.99
CA PHE A 7 15.78 -6.04 -54.43
C PHE A 7 16.08 -7.15 -53.42
N LEU A 8 17.07 -8.00 -53.70
CA LEU A 8 17.49 -9.05 -52.79
C LEU A 8 18.12 -8.47 -51.50
N ALA A 9 18.94 -7.43 -51.63
CA ALA A 9 19.55 -6.75 -50.49
C ALA A 9 18.49 -6.07 -49.60
N MET A 10 17.46 -5.45 -50.18
CA MET A 10 16.39 -4.78 -49.45
C MET A 10 15.50 -5.79 -48.69
N VAL A 11 15.20 -6.94 -49.30
CA VAL A 11 14.46 -8.04 -48.65
C VAL A 11 15.28 -8.67 -47.53
N LEU A 12 16.59 -8.87 -47.73
CA LEU A 12 17.47 -9.34 -46.66
C LEU A 12 17.53 -8.34 -45.50
N PHE A 13 17.62 -7.05 -45.79
CA PHE A 13 17.62 -6.00 -44.77
C PHE A 13 16.32 -6.03 -43.97
N LEU A 14 15.16 -6.06 -44.63
CA LEU A 14 13.86 -6.14 -43.97
C LEU A 14 13.71 -7.40 -43.11
N LEU A 15 14.20 -8.56 -43.57
CA LEU A 15 14.19 -9.79 -42.78
C LEU A 15 15.11 -9.68 -41.56
N VAL A 16 16.33 -9.18 -41.70
CA VAL A 16 17.26 -9.00 -40.57
C VAL A 16 16.69 -8.06 -39.51
N PHE A 17 16.05 -6.96 -39.90
CA PHE A 17 15.38 -6.06 -38.96
C PHE A 17 14.15 -6.69 -38.29
N ALA A 18 13.37 -7.50 -39.01
CA ALA A 18 12.23 -8.22 -38.42
C ALA A 18 12.68 -9.30 -37.41
N PHE A 19 13.74 -10.05 -37.72
CA PHE A 19 14.29 -11.06 -36.80
C PHE A 19 14.97 -10.43 -35.58
N ALA A 20 15.70 -9.33 -35.75
CA ALA A 20 16.33 -8.61 -34.63
C ALA A 20 15.29 -7.94 -33.70
N GLY A 21 14.17 -7.46 -34.25
CA GLY A 21 13.06 -6.90 -33.45
C GLY A 21 12.31 -7.98 -32.66
N ALA A 22 12.14 -9.18 -33.23
CA ALA A 22 11.46 -10.28 -32.56
C ALA A 22 12.29 -10.91 -31.43
N SER A 23 13.62 -11.01 -31.56
CA SER A 23 14.48 -11.48 -30.46
C SER A 23 14.52 -10.47 -29.32
N SER A 24 14.63 -9.18 -29.65
CA SER A 24 14.64 -8.08 -28.68
C SER A 24 13.42 -8.06 -27.76
N ALA A 25 12.23 -8.30 -28.30
CA ALA A 25 10.99 -8.30 -27.50
C ALA A 25 10.87 -9.56 -26.62
N LYS A 26 11.48 -10.67 -27.05
CA LYS A 26 11.49 -11.92 -26.30
C LYS A 26 12.39 -11.84 -25.07
N ASP A 27 13.59 -11.28 -25.24
CA ASP A 27 14.57 -11.16 -24.16
C ASP A 27 14.08 -10.19 -23.05
N GLU A 28 13.47 -9.06 -23.44
CA GLU A 28 12.87 -8.12 -22.47
C GLU A 28 11.70 -8.76 -21.70
N LEU A 29 10.89 -9.61 -22.35
CA LEU A 29 9.79 -10.32 -21.70
C LEU A 29 10.30 -11.36 -20.69
N GLU A 30 11.37 -12.10 -21.02
CA GLU A 30 11.98 -13.08 -20.13
C GLU A 30 12.51 -12.41 -18.85
N PHE A 31 13.22 -11.27 -18.98
CA PHE A 31 13.66 -10.50 -17.81
C PHE A 31 12.50 -9.97 -16.96
N TYR A 32 11.39 -9.60 -17.58
CA TYR A 32 10.20 -9.16 -16.86
C TYR A 32 9.57 -10.30 -16.06
N GLU A 33 9.41 -11.48 -16.68
CA GLU A 33 8.83 -12.66 -16.02
C GLU A 33 9.68 -13.14 -14.84
N ASP A 34 11.01 -13.17 -15.01
CA ASP A 34 11.95 -13.50 -13.94
C ASP A 34 11.86 -12.51 -12.78
N CYS A 35 11.83 -11.21 -13.07
CA CYS A 35 11.64 -10.20 -12.04
C CYS A 35 10.31 -10.39 -11.30
N MET A 36 9.21 -10.65 -12.02
CA MET A 36 7.90 -10.84 -11.41
C MET A 36 7.86 -12.05 -10.47
N LYS A 37 8.61 -13.12 -10.79
CA LYS A 37 8.70 -14.35 -10.00
C LYS A 37 9.53 -14.18 -8.74
N GLU A 38 10.65 -13.47 -8.82
CA GLU A 38 11.60 -13.28 -7.71
C GLU A 38 11.38 -11.98 -6.93
N PHE A 39 10.39 -11.17 -7.32
CA PHE A 39 10.14 -9.86 -6.73
C PHE A 39 9.97 -9.93 -5.21
N SER A 40 10.79 -9.15 -4.50
CA SER A 40 10.60 -8.84 -3.09
C SER A 40 10.92 -7.38 -2.82
N VAL A 41 9.97 -6.65 -2.24
CA VAL A 41 10.16 -5.25 -1.86
C VAL A 41 11.27 -5.06 -0.82
N SER A 42 11.59 -6.09 -0.02
CA SER A 42 12.69 -6.04 0.95
C SER A 42 14.06 -5.88 0.31
N ASN A 43 14.19 -6.26 -0.97
CA ASN A 43 15.46 -6.27 -1.69
C ASN A 43 15.63 -5.03 -2.58
N ILE A 44 14.70 -4.08 -2.50
CA ILE A 44 14.66 -2.88 -3.34
C ILE A 44 15.11 -1.68 -2.53
N ASP A 45 16.07 -0.92 -3.06
CA ASP A 45 16.36 0.42 -2.56
C ASP A 45 15.24 1.39 -2.99
N LEU A 46 14.29 1.60 -2.08
CA LEU A 46 13.15 2.49 -2.31
C LEU A 46 13.55 3.98 -2.46
N ARG A 47 14.80 4.33 -2.18
CA ARG A 47 15.31 5.71 -2.31
C ARG A 47 16.12 5.92 -3.58
N SER A 48 16.33 4.88 -4.39
CA SER A 48 16.99 5.02 -5.69
C SER A 48 16.21 5.98 -6.58
N LYS A 49 16.89 6.67 -7.49
CA LYS A 49 16.26 7.64 -8.41
C LYS A 49 15.24 6.97 -9.33
N GLU A 50 15.45 5.70 -9.63
CA GLU A 50 14.62 4.87 -10.49
C GLU A 50 13.33 4.45 -9.78
N VAL A 51 13.42 4.12 -8.49
CA VAL A 51 12.29 3.59 -7.70
C VAL A 51 11.49 4.69 -7.02
N ALA A 52 12.14 5.78 -6.60
CA ALA A 52 11.53 6.89 -5.87
C ALA A 52 10.17 7.36 -6.47
N PRO A 53 10.02 7.55 -7.80
CA PRO A 53 8.76 7.99 -8.40
C PRO A 53 7.63 6.96 -8.29
N LEU A 54 7.92 5.71 -7.97
CA LEU A 54 6.95 4.63 -7.82
C LEU A 54 6.55 4.41 -6.36
N THR A 55 7.29 4.94 -5.39
CA THR A 55 7.10 4.65 -3.95
C THR A 55 5.73 5.02 -3.41
N TYR A 56 5.02 5.97 -4.03
CA TYR A 56 3.65 6.33 -3.66
C TYR A 56 2.67 5.14 -3.76
N LEU A 57 2.95 4.19 -4.65
CA LEU A 57 2.17 2.96 -4.84
C LEU A 57 2.31 1.98 -3.67
N LEU A 58 3.33 2.16 -2.83
CA LEU A 58 3.59 1.31 -1.65
C LEU A 58 2.96 1.85 -0.36
N ASN A 59 2.25 2.99 -0.41
CA ASN A 59 1.63 3.58 0.80
C ASN A 59 0.70 2.61 1.52
N ASP A 60 -0.16 1.89 0.79
CA ASP A 60 -1.13 0.98 1.37
C ASP A 60 -0.46 -0.28 1.94
N TYR A 61 0.57 -0.78 1.25
CA TYR A 61 1.40 -1.88 1.70
C TYR A 61 2.09 -1.55 3.04
N PHE A 62 2.76 -0.40 3.14
CA PHE A 62 3.45 0.00 4.37
C PHE A 62 2.48 0.36 5.50
N ALA A 63 1.36 1.02 5.21
CA ALA A 63 0.34 1.29 6.23
C ALA A 63 -0.23 -0.02 6.82
N CYS A 64 -0.49 -1.01 5.97
CA CYS A 64 -0.88 -2.35 6.41
C CYS A 64 0.19 -3.02 7.28
N ARG A 65 1.47 -2.93 6.90
CA ARG A 65 2.58 -3.48 7.68
C ARG A 65 2.74 -2.82 9.04
N VAL A 66 2.57 -1.50 9.13
CA VAL A 66 2.54 -0.81 10.43
C VAL A 66 1.46 -1.41 11.31
N ALA A 67 0.27 -1.68 10.76
CA ALA A 67 -0.82 -2.26 11.53
C ALA A 67 -0.53 -3.71 11.97
N ALA A 68 0.02 -4.52 11.07
CA ALA A 68 0.39 -5.91 11.35
C ALA A 68 1.49 -6.02 12.42
N ASN A 69 2.49 -5.15 12.36
CA ASN A 69 3.68 -5.21 13.23
C ASN A 69 3.64 -4.25 14.43
N ASP A 70 2.66 -3.35 14.49
CA ASP A 70 2.60 -2.20 15.42
C ASP A 70 3.84 -1.29 15.37
N ASP A 71 4.54 -1.22 14.23
CA ASP A 71 5.77 -0.44 14.04
C ASP A 71 5.58 0.73 13.06
N ILE A 72 5.38 1.94 13.60
CA ILE A 72 5.22 3.17 12.80
C ILE A 72 6.46 3.53 11.96
N LYS A 73 7.64 2.97 12.28
CA LYS A 73 8.86 3.25 11.53
C LYS A 73 8.83 2.66 10.12
N GLU A 74 8.01 1.64 9.87
CA GLU A 74 7.81 1.02 8.55
C GLU A 74 7.53 2.08 7.46
N CYS A 75 6.68 3.09 7.74
CA CYS A 75 6.41 4.18 6.78
C CYS A 75 7.66 5.02 6.45
N SER A 76 8.67 5.08 7.33
CA SER A 76 9.87 5.91 7.13
C SER A 76 10.80 5.35 6.04
N SER A 77 10.50 4.15 5.55
CA SER A 77 11.11 3.55 4.37
C SER A 77 10.71 4.28 3.08
N LEU A 78 9.57 4.99 3.08
CA LEU A 78 9.07 5.75 1.94
C LEU A 78 9.71 7.14 1.85
N LEU A 79 9.88 7.63 0.62
CA LEU A 79 10.38 8.98 0.35
C LEU A 79 9.35 10.05 0.78
N GLU A 80 8.07 9.80 0.52
CA GLU A 80 6.95 10.67 0.90
C GLU A 80 5.99 9.94 1.86
N PRO A 81 6.35 9.79 3.14
CA PRO A 81 5.62 8.94 4.08
C PRO A 81 4.30 9.57 4.57
N ILE A 82 3.95 10.76 4.08
CA ILE A 82 2.81 11.56 4.58
C ILE A 82 1.51 10.76 4.45
N GLU A 83 1.31 10.12 3.31
CA GLU A 83 0.10 9.35 3.01
C GLU A 83 -0.02 8.07 3.85
N CYS A 84 1.10 7.36 4.01
CA CYS A 84 1.21 6.23 4.92
C CYS A 84 0.86 6.66 6.37
N ARG A 85 1.44 7.77 6.85
CA ARG A 85 1.25 8.28 8.22
C ARG A 85 -0.17 8.81 8.47
N LYS A 86 -0.80 9.49 7.51
CA LYS A 86 -2.12 10.14 7.68
C LYS A 86 -3.20 9.15 8.11
N VAL A 87 -3.29 8.00 7.44
CA VAL A 87 -4.28 6.96 7.80
C VAL A 87 -3.97 6.33 9.16
N LEU A 88 -2.69 6.14 9.48
CA LEU A 88 -2.30 5.55 10.75
C LEU A 88 -2.68 6.46 11.91
N THR A 89 -2.45 7.77 11.78
CA THR A 89 -2.87 8.75 12.77
C THR A 89 -4.37 8.74 12.98
N ASN A 90 -5.15 8.72 11.90
CA ASN A 90 -6.60 8.83 11.98
C ASN A 90 -7.29 7.56 12.51
N TYR A 91 -6.68 6.38 12.33
CA TYR A 91 -7.33 5.10 12.63
C TYR A 91 -6.50 4.20 13.55
N TRP A 92 -5.28 3.83 13.12
CA TRP A 92 -4.48 2.81 13.82
C TRP A 92 -3.98 3.27 15.18
N LEU A 93 -3.43 4.48 15.27
CA LEU A 93 -2.77 4.97 16.48
C LEU A 93 -3.74 5.15 17.65
N PHE A 94 -4.98 5.55 17.36
CA PHE A 94 -6.02 5.60 18.37
C PHE A 94 -6.71 4.24 18.53
N TYR A 95 -7.55 3.86 17.56
CA TYR A 95 -8.44 2.69 17.69
C TYR A 95 -7.68 1.37 17.66
N GLY A 96 -6.77 1.18 16.71
CA GLY A 96 -6.00 -0.05 16.56
C GLY A 96 -5.22 -0.41 17.81
N ARG A 97 -4.40 0.53 18.30
CA ARG A 97 -3.61 0.36 19.52
C ARG A 97 -4.45 0.26 20.78
N LEU A 98 -5.54 1.02 20.88
CA LEU A 98 -6.44 0.94 22.02
C LEU A 98 -7.01 -0.48 22.18
N ILE A 99 -7.46 -1.09 21.08
CA ILE A 99 -8.01 -2.44 21.07
C ILE A 99 -6.91 -3.47 21.33
N GLN A 100 -5.79 -3.40 20.62
CA GLN A 100 -4.69 -4.37 20.78
C GLN A 100 -4.06 -4.35 22.18
N LYS A 101 -3.88 -3.17 22.77
CA LYS A 101 -3.29 -3.05 24.13
C LYS A 101 -4.34 -3.17 25.23
N ASN A 102 -5.63 -3.13 24.87
CA ASN A 102 -6.77 -3.12 25.78
C ASN A 102 -6.63 -2.14 26.95
N ARG A 103 -6.05 -0.96 26.70
CA ARG A 103 -5.83 0.09 27.71
C ARG A 103 -5.62 1.45 27.07
N VAL A 104 -6.02 2.49 27.78
CA VAL A 104 -5.77 3.87 27.37
C VAL A 104 -4.32 4.23 27.72
N THR A 105 -3.47 4.36 26.71
CA THR A 105 -2.08 4.82 26.87
C THR A 105 -1.94 6.29 26.52
N GLN A 106 -0.86 6.94 26.98
CA GLN A 106 -0.57 8.32 26.59
C GLN A 106 -0.43 8.47 25.07
N VAL A 107 0.22 7.49 24.42
CA VAL A 107 0.38 7.46 22.95
C VAL A 107 -0.98 7.43 22.22
N VAL A 108 -1.96 6.67 22.74
CA VAL A 108 -3.32 6.67 22.21
C VAL A 108 -3.97 8.04 22.40
N LEU A 109 -3.88 8.63 23.60
CA LEU A 109 -4.49 9.95 23.87
C LEU A 109 -3.83 11.10 23.10
N ASP A 110 -2.53 11.02 22.83
CA ASP A 110 -1.78 12.02 22.07
C ASP A 110 -2.09 11.98 20.58
N SER A 111 -2.68 10.89 20.08
CA SER A 111 -3.16 10.81 18.69
C SER A 111 -4.48 11.57 18.46
N CYS A 112 -5.16 11.99 19.53
CA CYS A 112 -6.35 12.81 19.44
C CYS A 112 -6.03 14.29 19.39
N SER A 113 -6.79 15.04 18.58
CA SER A 113 -6.70 16.49 18.58
C SER A 113 -7.03 17.06 19.97
N SER A 114 -6.40 18.18 20.34
CA SER A 114 -6.62 18.83 21.64
C SER A 114 -8.09 19.22 21.85
N THR A 115 -8.78 19.58 20.77
CA THR A 115 -10.21 19.95 20.74
C THR A 115 -11.15 18.74 20.90
N GLU A 116 -10.69 17.53 20.62
CA GLU A 116 -11.51 16.29 20.68
C GLU A 116 -11.12 15.37 21.84
N LYS A 117 -10.13 15.76 22.65
CA LYS A 117 -9.53 14.92 23.70
C LYS A 117 -10.57 14.35 24.69
N ASN A 118 -11.60 15.11 25.02
CA ASN A 118 -12.69 14.61 25.89
C ASN A 118 -13.56 13.55 25.19
N GLY A 119 -13.91 13.76 23.91
CA GLY A 119 -14.64 12.77 23.11
C GLY A 119 -13.84 11.47 22.95
N CYS A 120 -12.55 11.58 22.65
CA CYS A 120 -11.65 10.43 22.62
C CYS A 120 -11.60 9.67 23.94
N LYS A 121 -11.51 10.35 25.09
CA LYS A 121 -11.51 9.68 26.40
C LYS A 121 -12.78 8.87 26.62
N ILE A 122 -13.94 9.42 26.28
CA ILE A 122 -15.24 8.73 26.40
C ILE A 122 -15.27 7.49 25.51
N ILE A 123 -14.90 7.62 24.24
CA ILE A 123 -14.83 6.48 23.31
C ILE A 123 -13.84 5.42 23.80
N ALA A 124 -12.68 5.86 24.29
CA ALA A 124 -11.65 4.95 24.77
C ALA A 124 -12.10 4.16 25.99
N ASP A 125 -12.76 4.82 26.94
CA ASP A 125 -13.33 4.21 28.13
C ASP A 125 -14.45 3.23 27.76
N ALA A 126 -15.33 3.62 26.83
CA ALA A 126 -16.40 2.76 26.32
C ALA A 126 -15.87 1.49 25.64
N ILE A 127 -14.79 1.59 24.85
CA ILE A 127 -14.15 0.44 24.20
C ILE A 127 -13.49 -0.48 25.25
N VAL A 128 -12.65 0.06 26.13
CA VAL A 128 -11.88 -0.73 27.10
C VAL A 128 -12.78 -1.42 28.12
N LYS A 129 -13.87 -0.78 28.52
CA LYS A 129 -14.88 -1.36 29.42
C LYS A 129 -15.93 -2.21 28.70
N ASP A 130 -15.85 -2.30 27.38
CA ASP A 130 -16.86 -2.93 26.51
C ASP A 130 -18.30 -2.49 26.86
N ASN A 131 -18.47 -1.20 27.12
CA ASN A 131 -19.74 -0.62 27.57
C ASN A 131 -20.12 0.63 26.77
N PRO A 132 -20.87 0.49 25.66
CA PRO A 132 -21.29 1.62 24.84
C PRO A 132 -22.28 2.56 25.55
N SER A 133 -22.88 2.16 26.69
CA SER A 133 -23.79 3.04 27.43
C SER A 133 -23.09 4.27 28.01
N ILE A 134 -21.76 4.19 28.20
CA ILE A 134 -20.90 5.30 28.64
C ILE A 134 -21.05 6.51 27.71
N CYS A 135 -21.25 6.26 26.41
CA CYS A 135 -21.42 7.29 25.39
C CYS A 135 -22.67 8.17 25.61
N TYR A 136 -23.66 7.71 26.39
CA TYR A 136 -24.90 8.44 26.65
C TYR A 136 -24.91 9.18 27.99
N GLY A 137 -23.87 9.05 28.81
CA GLY A 137 -23.79 9.62 30.16
C GLY A 137 -23.58 11.13 30.22
N THR A 138 -23.38 11.83 29.10
CA THR A 138 -22.94 13.24 29.06
C THR A 138 -23.96 14.25 28.53
N ARG A 139 -25.26 13.91 28.41
CA ARG A 139 -26.26 14.67 27.63
C ARG A 139 -26.48 16.15 28.02
N ALA A 140 -26.30 17.02 27.02
CA ALA A 140 -27.09 18.21 26.71
C ALA A 140 -27.18 18.40 25.16
N GLU A 141 -28.39 18.50 24.60
CA GLU A 141 -28.69 18.91 23.20
C GLU A 141 -28.61 17.88 22.02
N PRO A 142 -29.35 18.10 20.91
CA PRO A 142 -29.43 17.17 19.77
C PRO A 142 -28.10 16.92 19.04
N VAL A 143 -27.19 17.90 19.02
CA VAL A 143 -25.83 17.74 18.46
C VAL A 143 -25.03 16.71 19.25
N GLU A 144 -25.27 16.59 20.56
CA GLU A 144 -24.66 15.56 21.38
C GLU A 144 -25.24 14.17 21.14
N LYS A 145 -26.50 14.06 20.71
CA LYS A 145 -27.09 12.74 20.38
C LYS A 145 -26.35 12.07 19.22
N SER A 146 -26.05 12.81 18.13
CA SER A 146 -25.28 12.26 17.00
C SER A 146 -23.87 11.83 17.43
N LYS A 147 -23.23 12.59 18.32
CA LYS A 147 -21.91 12.22 18.90
C LYS A 147 -21.99 11.00 19.81
N ALA A 148 -23.05 10.89 20.61
CA ALA A 148 -23.29 9.74 21.48
C ALA A 148 -23.58 8.47 20.66
N ASP A 149 -24.40 8.57 19.61
CA ASP A 149 -24.71 7.48 18.69
C ASP A 149 -23.46 7.06 17.90
N TYR A 150 -22.63 8.00 17.44
CA TYR A 150 -21.31 7.72 16.87
C TYR A 150 -20.42 6.94 17.85
N CYS A 151 -20.28 7.43 19.09
CA CYS A 151 -19.48 6.78 20.12
C CYS A 151 -19.99 5.37 20.42
N ALA A 152 -21.31 5.19 20.56
CA ALA A 152 -21.93 3.91 20.86
C ALA A 152 -21.80 2.93 19.68
N ALA A 153 -21.93 3.43 18.44
CA ALA A 153 -21.71 2.65 17.22
C ALA A 153 -20.28 2.10 17.19
N VAL A 154 -19.29 2.97 17.33
CA VAL A 154 -17.86 2.61 17.23
C VAL A 154 -17.45 1.70 18.39
N SER A 155 -17.76 2.06 19.63
CA SER A 155 -17.36 1.28 20.81
C SER A 155 -18.03 -0.09 20.89
N GLY A 156 -19.31 -0.15 20.52
CA GLY A 156 -20.10 -1.37 20.49
C GLY A 156 -19.93 -2.20 19.21
N GLY A 157 -19.27 -1.67 18.18
CA GLY A 157 -19.16 -2.35 16.88
C GLY A 157 -20.49 -2.48 16.15
N ASN A 158 -21.43 -1.53 16.33
CA ASN A 158 -22.78 -1.57 15.76
C ASN A 158 -23.00 -0.48 14.68
N PRO A 159 -22.84 -0.82 13.37
CA PRO A 159 -22.96 0.15 12.28
C PRO A 159 -24.36 0.73 12.07
N SER A 160 -25.41 0.11 12.65
CA SER A 160 -26.79 0.59 12.51
C SER A 160 -27.03 1.91 13.26
N LEU A 161 -26.20 2.20 14.27
CA LEU A 161 -26.25 3.44 15.04
C LEU A 161 -25.51 4.60 14.36
N CYS A 162 -24.78 4.33 13.28
CA CYS A 162 -23.94 5.33 12.66
C CYS A 162 -24.72 6.42 11.90
N PRO A 163 -24.41 7.71 12.14
CA PRO A 163 -25.07 8.82 11.46
C PRO A 163 -24.65 8.99 10.00
N ASP A 164 -23.50 8.46 9.61
CA ASP A 164 -22.96 8.57 8.25
C ASP A 164 -22.10 7.34 7.87
N LEU A 165 -21.61 7.34 6.62
CA LEU A 165 -20.78 6.26 6.07
C LEU A 165 -19.38 6.20 6.73
N SER A 166 -18.80 7.33 7.12
CA SER A 166 -17.47 7.37 7.75
C SER A 166 -17.50 6.66 9.11
N CYS A 167 -18.55 6.93 9.90
CA CYS A 167 -18.81 6.19 11.12
C CYS A 167 -18.94 4.69 10.87
N ARG A 168 -19.66 4.27 9.81
CA ARG A 168 -19.86 2.84 9.51
C ARG A 168 -18.55 2.15 9.19
N ASP A 169 -17.71 2.78 8.36
CA ASP A 169 -16.39 2.26 7.99
C ASP A 169 -15.49 2.09 9.23
N LEU A 170 -15.43 3.10 10.10
CA LEU A 170 -14.71 3.02 11.36
C LEU A 170 -15.30 1.96 12.31
N THR A 171 -16.62 1.83 12.36
CA THR A 171 -17.29 0.84 13.21
C THR A 171 -16.97 -0.58 12.75
N TYR A 172 -16.94 -0.83 11.44
CA TYR A 172 -16.48 -2.11 10.90
C TYR A 172 -15.02 -2.37 11.20
N PHE A 173 -14.16 -1.35 11.08
CA PHE A 173 -12.76 -1.43 11.45
C PHE A 173 -12.59 -1.85 12.92
N VAL A 174 -13.27 -1.19 13.85
CA VAL A 174 -13.21 -1.51 15.28
C VAL A 174 -13.79 -2.89 15.57
N ALA A 175 -14.95 -3.23 14.98
CA ALA A 175 -15.58 -4.53 15.16
C ALA A 175 -14.69 -5.67 14.65
N ALA A 176 -14.04 -5.50 13.50
CA ALA A 176 -13.11 -6.47 12.94
C ALA A 176 -11.94 -6.75 13.90
N LEU A 177 -11.32 -5.70 14.44
CA LEU A 177 -10.21 -5.83 15.38
C LEU A 177 -10.63 -6.48 16.70
N LYS A 178 -11.79 -6.10 17.26
CA LYS A 178 -12.31 -6.72 18.49
C LYS A 178 -12.62 -8.20 18.30
N ALA A 179 -13.19 -8.56 17.15
CA ALA A 179 -13.60 -9.93 16.84
C ALA A 179 -12.46 -10.81 16.29
N GLY A 180 -11.36 -10.22 15.83
CA GLY A 180 -10.35 -10.94 15.05
C GLY A 180 -10.87 -11.39 13.68
N ASP A 181 -11.94 -10.78 13.14
CA ASP A 181 -12.61 -11.23 11.92
C ASP A 181 -12.29 -10.34 10.71
N GLN A 182 -11.40 -10.85 9.86
CA GLN A 182 -11.00 -10.19 8.63
C GLN A 182 -12.17 -9.92 7.66
N LYS A 183 -13.25 -10.73 7.69
CA LYS A 183 -14.40 -10.53 6.79
C LYS A 183 -15.15 -9.24 7.10
N LEU A 184 -15.09 -8.76 8.35
CA LEU A 184 -15.66 -7.47 8.71
C LEU A 184 -14.89 -6.31 8.07
N CYS A 185 -13.57 -6.44 7.85
CA CYS A 185 -12.81 -5.46 7.09
C CYS A 185 -13.28 -5.32 5.63
N ASP A 186 -13.84 -6.37 5.04
CA ASP A 186 -14.38 -6.31 3.67
C ASP A 186 -15.69 -5.51 3.56
N LYS A 187 -16.35 -5.21 4.69
CA LYS A 187 -17.56 -4.36 4.73
C LYS A 187 -17.26 -2.85 4.71
N ILE A 188 -15.99 -2.47 4.85
CA ILE A 188 -15.54 -1.08 4.71
C ILE A 188 -15.78 -0.63 3.27
N SER A 189 -16.58 0.41 3.09
CA SER A 189 -17.11 0.82 1.78
C SER A 189 -16.05 1.52 0.94
N ILE A 190 -15.80 0.99 -0.27
CA ILE A 190 -14.90 1.62 -1.25
C ILE A 190 -15.50 2.86 -1.93
N ASN A 191 -16.79 3.16 -1.73
CA ASN A 191 -17.52 4.24 -2.41
C ASN A 191 -17.78 5.49 -1.56
N ASN A 192 -17.33 5.55 -0.30
CA ASN A 192 -17.53 6.71 0.58
C ASN A 192 -16.67 7.94 0.18
N PRO A 193 -17.21 9.05 -0.34
CA PRO A 193 -16.42 10.16 -0.87
C PRO A 193 -15.55 10.89 0.17
N ASN A 194 -15.77 10.67 1.48
CA ASN A 194 -15.08 11.39 2.55
C ASN A 194 -13.81 10.67 3.07
N VAL A 195 -13.45 9.53 2.47
CA VAL A 195 -12.26 8.77 2.85
C VAL A 195 -11.37 8.66 1.61
N ASP A 196 -10.40 9.56 1.47
CA ASP A 196 -9.47 9.58 0.32
C ASP A 196 -8.65 8.27 0.16
N HIS A 197 -8.72 7.35 1.13
CA HIS A 197 -7.81 6.21 1.25
C HIS A 197 -8.52 4.94 1.79
N LYS A 198 -9.65 4.55 1.18
CA LYS A 198 -10.48 3.42 1.66
C LYS A 198 -9.83 2.06 1.54
N GLU A 199 -9.15 1.82 0.42
CA GLU A 199 -8.36 0.60 0.24
C GLU A 199 -7.28 0.51 1.32
N ARG A 200 -6.62 1.64 1.62
CA ARG A 200 -5.68 1.75 2.73
C ARG A 200 -6.29 1.39 4.08
N LEU A 201 -7.45 1.95 4.44
CA LEU A 201 -8.11 1.63 5.72
C LEU A 201 -8.48 0.13 5.79
N LYS A 202 -8.97 -0.44 4.69
CA LYS A 202 -9.26 -1.86 4.58
C LYS A 202 -8.00 -2.71 4.75
N MET A 203 -6.88 -2.33 4.15
CA MET A 203 -5.61 -3.04 4.29
C MET A 203 -5.03 -2.91 5.70
N VAL A 204 -5.10 -1.74 6.33
CA VAL A 204 -4.75 -1.51 7.74
C VAL A 204 -5.60 -2.37 8.66
N CYS A 205 -6.91 -2.48 8.39
CA CYS A 205 -7.82 -3.37 9.12
C CYS A 205 -7.35 -4.83 9.04
N LYS A 206 -7.10 -5.33 7.82
CA LYS A 206 -6.67 -6.72 7.58
C LYS A 206 -5.32 -7.02 8.26
N GLY A 207 -4.34 -6.14 8.07
CA GLY A 207 -3.03 -6.26 8.71
C GLY A 207 -3.14 -6.26 10.23
N GLY A 208 -3.87 -5.29 10.80
CA GLY A 208 -4.05 -5.16 12.24
C GLY A 208 -4.86 -6.27 12.91
N THR A 209 -5.81 -6.87 12.18
CA THR A 209 -6.65 -7.98 12.66
C THR A 209 -5.88 -9.30 12.70
N THR A 210 -4.98 -9.52 11.73
CA THR A 210 -4.32 -10.82 11.53
C THR A 210 -2.87 -10.85 11.99
N GLY A 211 -2.19 -9.71 12.04
CA GLY A 211 -0.73 -9.63 12.18
C GLY A 211 0.04 -10.18 10.98
N ASN A 212 -0.63 -10.58 9.89
CA ASN A 212 0.03 -11.19 8.73
C ASN A 212 0.42 -10.14 7.68
N THR A 213 1.73 -9.88 7.55
CA THR A 213 2.27 -8.93 6.57
C THR A 213 2.17 -9.40 5.12
N GLU A 214 2.00 -10.70 4.85
CA GLU A 214 1.81 -11.22 3.50
C GLU A 214 0.51 -10.70 2.87
N LEU A 215 -0.54 -10.52 3.68
CA LEU A 215 -1.79 -9.95 3.23
C LEU A 215 -1.61 -8.52 2.70
N CYS A 216 -0.62 -7.77 3.19
CA CYS A 216 -0.34 -6.41 2.74
C CYS A 216 0.05 -6.35 1.25
N GLN A 217 0.54 -7.45 0.68
CA GLN A 217 0.88 -7.56 -0.74
C GLN A 217 -0.35 -7.66 -1.64
N GLN A 218 -1.54 -7.93 -1.08
CA GLN A 218 -2.80 -7.98 -1.84
C GLN A 218 -3.34 -6.59 -2.21
N ALA A 219 -2.73 -5.52 -1.71
CA ALA A 219 -3.11 -4.16 -2.08
C ALA A 219 -2.95 -3.95 -3.60
N LYS A 220 -3.98 -3.41 -4.25
CA LYS A 220 -3.95 -3.17 -5.70
C LYS A 220 -2.74 -2.36 -6.16
N GLU A 221 -2.38 -1.31 -5.40
CA GLU A 221 -1.25 -0.46 -5.74
C GLU A 221 0.11 -1.16 -5.54
N PHE A 222 0.19 -2.16 -4.66
CA PHE A 222 1.39 -2.98 -4.53
C PHE A 222 1.65 -3.79 -5.82
N GLU A 223 0.60 -4.38 -6.41
CA GLU A 223 0.73 -5.09 -7.68
C GLU A 223 1.09 -4.13 -8.83
N ASN A 224 0.55 -2.92 -8.83
CA ASN A 224 0.93 -1.88 -9.80
C ASN A 224 2.41 -1.48 -9.65
N PHE A 225 2.89 -1.34 -8.41
CA PHE A 225 4.31 -1.08 -8.13
C PHE A 225 5.16 -2.20 -8.70
N LYS A 226 4.84 -3.45 -8.35
CA LYS A 226 5.57 -4.65 -8.79
C LYS A 226 5.70 -4.70 -10.32
N LYS A 227 4.59 -4.53 -11.04
CA LYS A 227 4.58 -4.51 -12.51
C LYS A 227 5.44 -3.39 -13.09
N ARG A 228 5.31 -2.17 -12.58
CA ARG A 228 6.08 -1.01 -13.10
C ARG A 228 7.56 -1.15 -12.80
N TYR A 229 7.91 -1.59 -11.60
CA TYR A 229 9.28 -1.86 -11.20
C TYR A 229 9.90 -2.90 -12.13
N CYS A 230 9.27 -4.07 -12.29
CA CYS A 230 9.81 -5.13 -13.12
C CYS A 230 9.91 -4.76 -14.60
N SER A 231 8.95 -3.99 -15.13
CA SER A 231 9.04 -3.46 -16.50
C SER A 231 10.25 -2.54 -16.68
N GLN A 232 10.52 -1.65 -15.72
CA GLN A 232 11.70 -0.77 -15.77
C GLN A 232 13.00 -1.56 -15.64
N THR A 233 13.08 -2.52 -14.72
CA THR A 233 14.25 -3.37 -14.52
C THR A 233 14.56 -4.22 -15.76
N ALA A 234 13.54 -4.83 -16.36
CA ALA A 234 13.69 -5.63 -17.58
C ALA A 234 14.26 -4.79 -18.73
N LYS A 235 13.68 -3.61 -18.95
CA LYS A 235 14.16 -2.66 -19.96
C LYS A 235 15.60 -2.22 -19.73
N GLN A 236 15.98 -1.95 -18.47
CA GLN A 236 17.35 -1.55 -18.13
C GLN A 236 18.35 -2.69 -18.39
N ARG A 237 18.04 -3.92 -17.98
CA ARG A 237 18.88 -5.10 -18.23
C ARG A 237 19.07 -5.34 -19.73
N TYR A 238 17.98 -5.31 -20.49
CA TYR A 238 18.02 -5.45 -21.94
C TYR A 238 18.95 -4.42 -22.60
N LEU A 239 18.84 -3.15 -22.20
CA LEU A 239 19.72 -2.08 -22.73
C LEU A 239 21.20 -2.28 -22.35
N GLN A 240 21.48 -2.73 -21.12
CA GLN A 240 22.84 -3.01 -20.67
C GLN A 240 23.49 -4.15 -21.45
N GLU A 241 22.78 -5.26 -21.67
CA GLU A 241 23.31 -6.38 -22.44
C GLU A 241 23.56 -6.01 -23.90
N LYS A 242 22.66 -5.20 -24.49
CA LYS A 242 22.85 -4.69 -25.85
C LYS A 242 24.08 -3.78 -25.97
N GLU A 243 24.35 -2.94 -24.98
CA GLU A 243 25.56 -2.11 -24.96
C GLU A 243 26.85 -2.95 -24.89
N VAL A 244 26.85 -4.04 -24.11
CA VAL A 244 28.00 -4.96 -24.02
C VAL A 244 28.26 -5.64 -25.36
N LEU A 245 27.19 -6.10 -26.03
CA LEU A 245 27.29 -6.72 -27.36
C LEU A 245 27.80 -5.75 -28.43
N LEU A 246 27.41 -4.47 -28.35
CA LEU A 246 27.84 -3.44 -29.31
C LEU A 246 29.27 -2.94 -29.06
N LYS A 247 29.77 -2.97 -27.82
CA LYS A 247 31.12 -2.53 -27.49
C LYS A 247 32.19 -3.56 -27.87
N GLY A 248 31.84 -4.84 -27.99
CA GLY A 248 32.75 -5.93 -28.36
C GLY A 248 33.97 -6.07 -27.41
N PRO A 249 34.71 -7.19 -27.43
CA PRO A 249 36.05 -7.17 -26.85
C PRO A 249 36.86 -6.16 -27.68
N ALA A 250 37.44 -5.15 -27.04
CA ALA A 250 38.43 -4.30 -27.69
C ALA A 250 39.47 -5.23 -28.33
N PHE A 251 39.53 -5.25 -29.66
CA PHE A 251 40.53 -5.99 -30.39
C PHE A 251 41.87 -5.37 -30.01
N ASP A 252 42.58 -6.04 -29.11
CA ASP A 252 43.87 -5.60 -28.59
C ASP A 252 44.88 -5.76 -29.73
N GLU A 253 45.00 -4.72 -30.56
CA GLU A 253 45.83 -4.63 -31.77
C GLU A 253 47.33 -4.51 -31.42
N LYS A 254 47.78 -5.26 -30.41
CA LYS A 254 49.17 -5.36 -29.95
C LYS A 254 49.60 -6.81 -29.72
N ARG A 255 49.43 -7.67 -30.73
CA ARG A 255 50.26 -8.88 -30.91
C ARG A 255 50.61 -9.04 -32.37
N GLY A 256 51.67 -8.35 -32.76
CA GLY A 256 52.20 -8.36 -34.12
C GLY A 256 53.39 -7.40 -34.23
N GLN A 257 54.33 -7.50 -33.29
CA GLN A 257 55.72 -7.08 -33.48
C GLN A 257 56.59 -8.32 -33.37
#